data_AF-A0A9D6KVC4-F1
#
_entry.id   AF-A0A9D6KVC4-F1
#
_cell.length_a   1.000
_cell.length_b   1.000
_cell.length_c   1.000
_cell.angle_alpha   90.00
_cell.angle_beta   90.00
_cell.angle_gamma   90.00
#
_symmetry.space_group_name_H-M   'P 1'
#
loop_
_entity.id
_entity.type
_entity.pdbx_description
1 polymer ?
#
loop_
_entity_poly.entity_id
_entity_poly.type
_entity_poly.pdbx_seq_one_letter_code
_entity_poly.pdbx_strand_id
1 'polypeptide(L)'
;MRTAANLRAARLHWPEAATLGEAMDLKGFVDRAKEAANAAAQKAQAAANAISAAAATPALETPPPEPAPVEGKAVEASNLALTEQVPPPIAAEAATAGPPAAPTKSFGALANDKLNELSAAGAQKVQELVLSFQQALPAIKSAGYEMTEFEVELGVTPKLIPHFRHAAKSVEDVDAARVMLKDNKLGMMILVALLKAGDVHRQIKVAGFAFTHIEIELGLIPSVRLQYKNDLAG
;
A
#
# COMPACT_ATOMS: atom_id res chain seq x y z
N MET A 1 21.44 1.07 60.19
CA MET A 1 22.39 -0.04 59.90
C MET A 1 21.87 -1.32 60.53
N ARG A 2 22.30 -2.49 60.02
CA ARG A 2 21.67 -3.84 60.13
C ARG A 2 20.46 -4.04 59.21
N THR A 3 20.30 -5.16 58.48
CA THR A 3 21.28 -6.12 57.91
C THR A 3 20.64 -6.72 56.65
N ALA A 4 21.41 -7.02 55.60
CA ALA A 4 20.87 -7.71 54.42
C ALA A 4 20.88 -9.24 54.60
N ALA A 5 19.74 -9.90 54.42
CA ALA A 5 19.64 -11.32 54.02
C ALA A 5 18.17 -11.74 53.77
N ASN A 6 17.82 -12.07 52.52
CA ASN A 6 17.13 -13.33 52.14
C ASN A 6 16.72 -13.33 50.66
N LEU A 7 17.67 -13.68 49.77
CA LEU A 7 17.31 -14.45 48.57
C LEU A 7 17.40 -15.93 48.94
N ARG A 8 16.30 -16.69 48.84
CA ARG A 8 16.34 -18.12 48.51
C ARG A 8 14.97 -18.72 48.15
N ALA A 9 14.95 -19.41 47.02
CA ALA A 9 14.15 -20.60 46.71
C ALA A 9 12.63 -20.57 46.98
N ALA A 10 11.87 -20.02 46.02
CA ALA A 10 10.50 -20.49 45.72
C ALA A 10 10.53 -21.51 44.57
N ARG A 11 11.14 -22.68 44.78
CA ARG A 11 11.19 -23.78 43.79
C ARG A 11 10.06 -24.78 44.08
N LEU A 12 8.83 -24.43 43.71
CA LEU A 12 7.65 -25.28 43.85
C LEU A 12 7.24 -25.91 42.51
N HIS A 13 6.50 -27.02 42.58
CA HIS A 13 6.26 -27.89 41.43
C HIS A 13 5.47 -27.22 40.29
N TRP A 14 5.94 -27.45 39.06
CA TRP A 14 5.15 -27.32 37.84
C TRP A 14 4.42 -28.65 37.61
N PRO A 15 3.07 -28.68 37.51
CA PRO A 15 2.33 -29.89 37.15
C PRO A 15 2.47 -30.17 35.64
N GLU A 16 2.52 -31.44 35.27
CA GLU A 16 2.69 -31.86 33.87
C GLU A 16 1.48 -31.47 33.02
N ALA A 17 1.64 -30.47 32.15
CA ALA A 17 0.56 -29.88 31.37
C ALA A 17 0.22 -30.76 30.15
N ALA A 18 -0.73 -31.69 30.35
CA ALA A 18 -1.20 -32.60 29.30
C ALA A 18 -1.91 -31.84 28.16
N THR A 19 -1.21 -31.69 27.04
CA THR A 19 -1.74 -31.69 25.67
C THR A 19 -3.08 -30.98 25.42
N LEU A 20 -3.10 -29.65 25.44
CA LEU A 20 -4.18 -28.86 24.85
C LEU A 20 -3.63 -27.56 24.25
N GLY A 21 -3.30 -27.62 22.95
CA GLY A 21 -2.72 -26.51 22.21
C GLY A 21 -2.04 -27.00 20.93
N GLU A 22 -2.73 -26.86 19.80
CA GLU A 22 -2.08 -26.97 18.49
C GLU A 22 -1.09 -25.80 18.38
N ALA A 23 0.21 -26.10 18.53
CA ALA A 23 1.24 -25.09 18.55
C ALA A 23 1.28 -24.39 17.19
N MET A 24 0.83 -23.12 17.14
CA MET A 24 0.88 -22.30 15.93
C MET A 24 2.31 -22.29 15.38
N ASP A 25 2.52 -22.95 14.24
CA ASP A 25 3.79 -22.96 13.55
C ASP A 25 4.12 -21.53 13.08
N LEU A 26 4.92 -20.86 13.90
CA LEU A 26 5.34 -19.48 13.70
C LEU A 26 6.24 -19.34 12.46
N LYS A 27 6.93 -20.43 12.05
CA LYS A 27 7.71 -20.47 10.82
C LYS A 27 6.77 -20.55 9.62
N GLY A 28 5.86 -21.53 9.59
CA GLY A 28 4.85 -21.67 8.54
C GLY A 28 3.91 -20.46 8.43
N PHE A 29 3.64 -19.73 9.53
CA PHE A 29 2.95 -18.43 9.45
C PHE A 29 3.77 -17.38 8.69
N VAL A 30 5.06 -17.22 9.03
CA VAL A 30 5.96 -16.28 8.35
C VAL A 30 6.19 -16.66 6.88
N ASP A 31 6.36 -17.96 6.59
CA ASP A 31 6.52 -18.45 5.21
C ASP A 31 5.25 -18.18 4.38
N ARG A 32 4.06 -18.47 4.90
CA ARG A 32 2.77 -18.15 4.22
C ARG A 32 2.55 -16.65 4.06
N ALA A 33 2.98 -15.82 5.02
CA ALA A 33 2.92 -14.36 4.88
C ALA A 33 3.85 -13.85 3.77
N LYS A 34 5.06 -14.42 3.67
CA LYS A 34 6.03 -14.12 2.60
C LYS A 34 5.54 -14.59 1.23
N GLU A 35 4.93 -15.77 1.16
CA GLU A 35 4.30 -16.32 -0.05
C GLU A 35 3.14 -15.43 -0.52
N ALA A 36 2.23 -15.05 0.39
CA ALA A 36 1.10 -14.16 0.09
C ALA A 36 1.56 -12.78 -0.40
N ALA A 37 2.60 -12.20 0.20
CA ALA A 37 3.18 -10.93 -0.24
C ALA A 37 3.78 -11.05 -1.65
N ASN A 38 4.49 -12.14 -1.95
CA ASN A 38 5.05 -12.41 -3.28
C ASN A 38 3.95 -12.61 -4.34
N ALA A 39 2.90 -13.37 -4.01
CA ALA A 39 1.74 -13.56 -4.89
C ALA A 39 0.98 -12.24 -5.16
N ALA A 40 0.85 -11.38 -4.15
CA ALA A 40 0.25 -10.06 -4.31
C ALA A 40 1.10 -9.14 -5.19
N ALA A 41 2.43 -9.15 -5.03
CA ALA A 41 3.36 -8.41 -5.89
C ALA A 41 3.32 -8.90 -7.35
N GLN A 42 3.28 -10.22 -7.58
CA GLN A 42 3.10 -10.80 -8.91
C GLN A 42 1.76 -10.40 -9.54
N LYS A 43 0.67 -10.39 -8.77
CA LYS A 43 -0.65 -9.95 -9.24
C LYS A 43 -0.66 -8.46 -9.60
N ALA A 44 0.02 -7.62 -8.82
CA ALA A 44 0.19 -6.20 -9.13
C ALA A 44 1.01 -5.97 -10.42
N GLN A 45 2.12 -6.70 -10.59
CA GLN A 45 2.92 -6.64 -11.82
C GLN A 45 2.15 -7.15 -13.04
N ALA A 46 1.36 -8.22 -12.90
CA ALA A 46 0.51 -8.73 -13.97
C ALA A 46 -0.56 -7.71 -14.39
N ALA A 47 -1.16 -6.99 -13.43
CA ALA A 47 -2.10 -5.90 -13.72
C ALA A 47 -1.41 -4.72 -14.44
N ALA A 48 -0.21 -4.31 -14.01
CA ALA A 48 0.57 -3.29 -14.69
C ALA A 48 0.93 -3.69 -16.13
N ASN A 49 1.37 -4.94 -16.34
CA ASN A 49 1.69 -5.49 -17.65
C ASN A 49 0.44 -5.53 -18.56
N ALA A 50 -0.73 -5.90 -18.03
CA ALA A 50 -1.98 -5.92 -18.79
C ALA A 50 -2.44 -4.52 -19.22
N ILE A 51 -2.24 -3.50 -18.38
CA ILE A 51 -2.50 -2.10 -18.72
C ILE A 51 -1.56 -1.64 -19.85
N SER A 52 -0.27 -1.98 -19.77
CA SER A 52 0.71 -1.69 -20.83
C SER A 52 0.39 -2.39 -22.15
N ALA A 53 -0.06 -3.65 -22.10
CA ALA A 53 -0.45 -4.40 -23.28
C ALA A 53 -1.72 -3.82 -23.96
N ALA A 54 -2.69 -3.37 -23.19
CA ALA A 54 -3.90 -2.72 -23.72
C ALA A 54 -3.59 -1.40 -24.45
N ALA A 55 -2.53 -0.68 -24.04
CA ALA A 55 -2.04 0.52 -24.72
C ALA A 55 -1.23 0.21 -26.01
N ALA A 56 -0.90 -1.06 -26.27
CA ALA A 56 -0.04 -1.49 -27.38
C ALA A 56 -0.81 -2.17 -28.53
N THR A 57 -2.11 -1.92 -28.66
CA THR A 57 -2.87 -2.31 -29.87
C THR A 57 -2.41 -1.44 -31.04
N PRO A 58 -1.82 -2.00 -32.13
CA PRO A 58 -1.49 -1.21 -33.30
C PRO A 58 -2.78 -0.70 -33.95
N ALA A 59 -2.79 0.56 -34.39
CA ALA A 59 -3.82 0.99 -35.33
C ALA A 59 -3.69 0.15 -36.61
N LEU A 60 -4.81 -0.31 -37.17
CA LEU A 60 -4.79 -0.95 -38.49
C LEU A 60 -4.45 0.13 -39.53
N GLU A 61 -3.20 0.14 -39.96
CA GLU A 61 -2.72 1.02 -41.01
C GLU A 61 -3.33 0.58 -42.34
N THR A 62 -4.39 1.29 -42.77
CA THR A 62 -5.03 1.03 -44.06
C THR A 62 -4.05 1.30 -45.20
N PRO A 63 -3.81 0.35 -46.11
CA PRO A 63 -2.81 0.50 -47.16
C PRO A 63 -3.21 1.63 -48.12
N PRO A 64 -2.25 2.47 -48.57
CA PRO A 64 -2.52 3.49 -49.57
C PRO A 64 -2.82 2.86 -50.94
N PRO A 65 -3.72 3.43 -51.75
CA PRO A 65 -4.01 2.92 -53.09
C PRO A 65 -2.83 3.16 -54.05
N GLU A 66 -2.47 2.11 -54.78
CA GLU A 66 -1.39 2.11 -55.78
C GLU A 66 -1.82 2.87 -57.06
N PRO A 67 -1.06 3.88 -57.53
CA PRO A 67 -1.39 4.61 -58.75
C PRO A 67 -0.82 3.92 -60.00
N ALA A 68 -1.69 3.55 -60.94
CA ALA A 68 -1.29 3.03 -62.25
C ALA A 68 -0.65 4.14 -63.13
N PRO A 69 0.28 3.81 -64.05
CA PRO A 69 1.15 4.79 -64.69
C PRO A 69 0.58 5.44 -65.96
N VAL A 70 1.03 6.67 -66.23
CA VAL A 70 1.01 7.29 -67.57
C VAL A 70 2.21 8.22 -67.74
N GLU A 71 3.00 8.00 -68.79
CA GLU A 71 4.05 8.91 -69.25
C GLU A 71 3.49 9.94 -70.25
N GLY A 72 4.15 11.11 -70.40
CA GLY A 72 4.10 11.86 -71.67
C GLY A 72 3.78 13.36 -71.62
N LYS A 73 4.83 14.18 -71.60
CA LYS A 73 4.96 15.53 -72.22
C LYS A 73 3.77 16.54 -72.19
N ALA A 74 3.82 17.44 -71.21
CA ALA A 74 4.32 18.83 -71.32
C ALA A 74 3.81 19.84 -72.39
N VAL A 75 3.89 21.13 -71.98
CA VAL A 75 3.98 22.42 -72.73
C VAL A 75 2.69 23.28 -72.82
N GLU A 76 2.86 24.56 -72.44
CA GLU A 76 1.99 25.76 -72.63
C GLU A 76 0.55 25.77 -72.05
N ALA A 77 -0.14 26.92 -71.93
CA ALA A 77 0.18 28.27 -71.42
C ALA A 77 -1.07 29.18 -71.51
N SER A 78 -1.10 30.30 -70.77
CA SER A 78 -1.87 31.53 -71.03
C SER A 78 -3.40 31.46 -71.21
N ASN A 79 -4.17 31.84 -70.17
CA ASN A 79 -4.93 33.10 -70.08
C ASN A 79 -5.73 33.15 -68.74
N LEU A 80 -5.95 34.27 -68.03
CA LEU A 80 -6.31 35.68 -68.35
C LEU A 80 -7.81 35.97 -68.61
N ALA A 81 -8.62 35.82 -67.56
CA ALA A 81 -9.75 36.69 -67.18
C ALA A 81 -10.07 36.39 -65.69
N LEU A 82 -10.20 37.32 -64.73
CA LEU A 82 -10.72 38.70 -64.68
C LEU A 82 -12.26 38.81 -64.74
N THR A 83 -12.92 38.45 -63.64
CA THR A 83 -14.14 39.15 -63.19
C THR A 83 -14.24 39.18 -61.67
N GLU A 84 -14.96 40.16 -61.15
CA GLU A 84 -15.02 40.57 -59.74
C GLU A 84 -16.48 40.55 -59.28
N GLN A 85 -16.81 39.92 -58.14
CA GLN A 85 -18.02 40.24 -57.38
C GLN A 85 -18.03 39.68 -55.94
N VAL A 86 -18.72 40.40 -55.06
CA VAL A 86 -18.90 40.14 -53.61
C VAL A 86 -20.42 40.25 -53.29
N PRO A 87 -20.97 39.48 -52.32
CA PRO A 87 -22.41 39.15 -52.20
C PRO A 87 -23.15 40.06 -51.17
N PRO A 88 -24.35 39.75 -50.61
CA PRO A 88 -25.37 38.71 -50.89
C PRO A 88 -26.66 39.38 -51.48
N PRO A 89 -27.94 39.24 -51.05
CA PRO A 89 -28.63 38.44 -49.99
C PRO A 89 -28.80 36.92 -50.37
N ILE A 90 -29.71 36.07 -49.86
CA ILE A 90 -30.98 36.26 -49.08
C ILE A 90 -31.08 35.33 -47.83
N ALA A 91 -32.23 34.68 -47.56
CA ALA A 91 -32.62 34.06 -46.28
C ALA A 91 -33.11 32.59 -46.38
N ALA A 92 -33.05 31.89 -45.24
CA ALA A 92 -33.69 30.60 -44.90
C ALA A 92 -33.17 29.34 -45.66
N GLU A 93 -33.33 28.09 -45.18
CA GLU A 93 -34.14 27.58 -44.04
C GLU A 93 -33.53 26.27 -43.44
N ALA A 94 -34.17 25.75 -42.40
CA ALA A 94 -34.23 24.33 -41.98
C ALA A 94 -32.95 23.57 -41.57
N ALA A 95 -32.94 23.22 -40.29
CA ALA A 95 -32.02 22.33 -39.60
C ALA A 95 -31.74 20.95 -40.25
N THR A 96 -30.54 20.43 -40.01
CA THR A 96 -30.33 18.99 -39.77
C THR A 96 -29.71 18.79 -38.40
N ALA A 97 -30.25 17.86 -37.60
CA ALA A 97 -29.69 17.51 -36.31
C ALA A 97 -28.53 16.53 -36.50
N GLY A 98 -27.32 16.93 -36.14
CA GLY A 98 -26.20 15.99 -35.99
C GLY A 98 -26.53 14.98 -34.88
N PRO A 99 -26.22 13.67 -35.04
CA PRO A 99 -26.44 12.70 -33.98
C PRO A 99 -25.60 13.05 -32.75
N PRO A 100 -26.09 12.76 -31.52
CA PRO A 100 -25.34 13.04 -30.31
C PRO A 100 -24.04 12.24 -30.32
N ALA A 101 -22.91 12.96 -30.36
CA ALA A 101 -21.59 12.34 -30.27
C ALA A 101 -21.49 11.61 -28.92
N ALA A 102 -21.42 10.27 -28.96
CA ALA A 102 -21.22 9.47 -27.77
C ALA A 102 -19.91 9.91 -27.09
N PRO A 103 -19.87 10.04 -25.75
CA PRO A 103 -18.70 10.54 -25.04
C PRO A 103 -17.56 9.51 -25.10
N THR A 104 -16.73 9.61 -26.13
CA THR A 104 -15.43 8.95 -26.24
C THR A 104 -14.52 9.49 -25.15
N LYS A 105 -14.62 8.90 -23.95
CA LYS A 105 -13.77 9.24 -22.79
C LYS A 105 -12.31 9.23 -23.24
N SER A 106 -11.68 10.39 -23.20
CA SER A 106 -10.27 10.53 -23.55
C SER A 106 -9.40 9.69 -22.62
N PHE A 107 -8.20 9.30 -23.07
CA PHE A 107 -7.29 8.49 -22.26
C PHE A 107 -6.98 9.14 -20.89
N GLY A 108 -6.94 10.48 -20.83
CA GLY A 108 -6.80 11.22 -19.57
C GLY A 108 -8.02 11.11 -18.65
N ALA A 109 -9.24 11.11 -19.20
CA ALA A 109 -10.46 10.87 -18.40
C ALA A 109 -10.50 9.44 -17.85
N LEU A 110 -10.14 8.44 -18.66
CA LEU A 110 -10.05 7.04 -18.21
C LEU A 110 -8.95 6.82 -17.15
N ALA A 111 -7.81 7.51 -17.28
CA ALA A 111 -6.76 7.49 -16.27
C ALA A 111 -7.22 8.15 -14.95
N ASN A 112 -7.92 9.28 -15.02
CA ASN A 112 -8.45 9.99 -13.86
C ASN A 112 -9.55 9.19 -13.15
N ASP A 113 -10.49 8.60 -13.90
CA ASP A 113 -11.52 7.70 -13.36
C ASP A 113 -10.88 6.54 -12.59
N LYS A 114 -9.92 5.84 -13.20
CA LYS A 114 -9.21 4.71 -12.56
C LYS A 114 -8.36 5.12 -11.36
N LEU A 115 -7.73 6.29 -11.40
CA LEU A 115 -7.00 6.84 -10.26
C LEU A 115 -7.93 7.13 -9.09
N ASN A 116 -9.13 7.66 -9.37
CA ASN A 116 -10.13 7.97 -8.36
C ASN A 116 -10.76 6.68 -7.77
N GLU A 117 -11.04 5.67 -8.60
CA GLU A 117 -11.44 4.32 -8.15
C GLU A 117 -10.37 3.69 -7.23
N LEU A 118 -9.10 3.73 -7.63
CA LEU A 118 -7.98 3.19 -6.85
C LEU A 118 -7.80 3.95 -5.53
N SER A 119 -7.94 5.28 -5.54
CA SER A 119 -7.89 6.13 -4.35
C SER A 119 -9.03 5.82 -3.37
N ALA A 120 -10.25 5.63 -3.87
CA ALA A 120 -11.41 5.27 -3.06
C ALA A 120 -11.26 3.87 -2.42
N ALA A 121 -10.82 2.88 -3.21
CA ALA A 121 -10.53 1.53 -2.70
C ALA A 121 -9.37 1.53 -1.68
N GLY A 122 -8.33 2.33 -1.92
CA GLY A 122 -7.22 2.53 -1.00
C GLY A 122 -7.68 3.15 0.33
N ALA A 123 -8.50 4.20 0.29
CA ALA A 123 -9.06 4.84 1.48
C ALA A 123 -9.92 3.89 2.32
N GLN A 124 -10.76 3.06 1.67
CA GLN A 124 -11.51 2.01 2.37
C GLN A 124 -10.60 1.01 3.07
N LYS A 125 -9.51 0.57 2.43
CA LYS A 125 -8.54 -0.36 3.03
C LYS A 125 -7.73 0.27 4.18
N VAL A 126 -7.41 1.57 4.11
CA VAL A 126 -6.84 2.31 5.25
C VAL A 126 -7.85 2.37 6.40
N GLN A 127 -9.13 2.62 6.13
CA GLN A 127 -10.16 2.68 7.17
C GLN A 127 -10.37 1.31 7.87
N GLU A 128 -10.39 0.20 7.11
CA GLU A 128 -10.42 -1.16 7.66
C GLU A 128 -9.18 -1.44 8.53
N LEU A 129 -7.99 -1.07 8.05
CA LEU A 129 -6.72 -1.26 8.75
C LEU A 129 -6.68 -0.47 10.07
N VAL A 130 -7.12 0.80 10.06
CA VAL A 130 -7.20 1.66 11.25
C VAL A 130 -8.22 1.12 12.26
N LEU A 131 -9.38 0.62 11.84
CA LEU A 131 -10.37 0.03 12.74
C LEU A 131 -9.85 -1.26 13.40
N SER A 132 -9.26 -2.16 12.62
CA SER A 132 -8.64 -3.39 13.14
C SER A 132 -7.45 -3.07 14.06
N PHE A 133 -6.71 -2.01 13.77
CA PHE A 133 -5.60 -1.53 14.59
C PHE A 133 -6.07 -0.93 15.93
N GLN A 134 -7.08 -0.06 15.92
CA GLN A 134 -7.70 0.50 17.13
C GLN A 134 -8.22 -0.59 18.07
N GLN A 135 -8.84 -1.64 17.52
CA GLN A 135 -9.27 -2.82 18.28
C GLN A 135 -8.11 -3.61 18.93
N ALA A 136 -6.88 -3.49 18.41
CA ALA A 136 -5.71 -4.16 18.97
C ALA A 136 -5.04 -3.38 20.11
N LEU A 137 -5.17 -2.04 20.13
CA LEU A 137 -4.48 -1.16 21.07
C LEU A 137 -4.67 -1.54 22.55
N PRO A 138 -5.85 -1.93 23.06
CA PRO A 138 -6.01 -2.30 24.47
C PRO A 138 -5.15 -3.50 24.89
N ALA A 139 -5.03 -4.50 24.01
CA ALA A 139 -4.24 -5.71 24.26
C ALA A 139 -2.74 -5.46 24.06
N ILE A 140 -2.36 -4.65 23.07
CA ILE A 140 -0.96 -4.23 22.88
C ILE A 140 -0.48 -3.42 24.10
N LYS A 141 -1.35 -2.56 24.65
CA LYS A 141 -1.10 -1.83 25.91
C LYS A 141 -1.01 -2.75 27.12
N SER A 142 -1.87 -3.78 27.25
CA SER A 142 -1.77 -4.73 28.36
C SER A 142 -0.45 -5.52 28.33
N ALA A 143 0.02 -5.90 27.12
CA ALA A 143 1.31 -6.55 26.89
C ALA A 143 2.55 -5.67 27.14
N GLY A 144 2.40 -4.40 27.51
CA GLY A 144 3.53 -3.51 27.79
C GLY A 144 4.04 -2.71 26.60
N TYR A 145 3.18 -2.31 25.68
CA TYR A 145 3.55 -1.41 24.58
C TYR A 145 2.60 -0.23 24.50
N GLU A 146 3.11 0.96 24.80
CA GLU A 146 2.39 2.22 24.66
C GLU A 146 2.60 2.77 23.24
N MET A 147 1.52 3.02 22.51
CA MET A 147 1.59 3.75 21.25
C MET A 147 1.77 5.25 21.55
N THR A 148 2.81 5.87 21.00
CA THR A 148 3.04 7.32 21.17
C THR A 148 2.38 8.15 20.07
N GLU A 149 2.36 7.64 18.85
CA GLU A 149 1.87 8.30 17.64
C GLU A 149 1.65 7.25 16.54
N PHE A 150 0.98 7.64 15.45
CA PHE A 150 0.94 6.85 14.22
C PHE A 150 0.90 7.78 13.01
N GLU A 151 1.58 7.40 11.94
CA GLU A 151 1.56 8.11 10.66
C GLU A 151 0.66 7.37 9.66
N VAL A 152 0.12 8.09 8.67
CA VAL A 152 -0.60 7.51 7.53
C VAL A 152 0.03 8.03 6.25
N GLU A 153 0.77 7.17 5.54
CA GLU A 153 1.35 7.50 4.25
C GLU A 153 0.27 7.36 3.16
N LEU A 154 -0.03 8.46 2.48
CA LEU A 154 -0.98 8.49 1.37
C LEU A 154 -0.23 8.49 0.04
N GLY A 155 -0.52 7.51 -0.81
CA GLY A 155 0.14 7.31 -2.10
C GLY A 155 -0.44 6.10 -2.84
N VAL A 156 0.24 5.65 -3.91
CA VAL A 156 -0.20 4.52 -4.77
C VAL A 156 -0.37 3.21 -3.98
N THR A 157 0.37 3.05 -2.88
CA THR A 157 0.12 2.00 -1.88
C THR A 157 0.16 2.67 -0.50
N PRO A 158 -1.00 2.92 0.12
CA PRO A 158 -1.04 3.60 1.41
C PRO A 158 -0.51 2.70 2.54
N LYS A 159 -0.02 3.32 3.61
CA LYS A 159 0.54 2.63 4.78
C LYS A 159 0.06 3.28 6.08
N LEU A 160 0.00 2.50 7.15
CA LEU A 160 -0.20 2.96 8.53
C LEU A 160 1.07 2.62 9.32
N ILE A 161 1.68 3.60 9.99
CA ILE A 161 2.99 3.43 10.67
C ILE A 161 2.84 3.82 12.15
N PRO A 162 2.38 2.92 13.03
CA PRO A 162 2.34 3.17 14.47
C PRO A 162 3.72 3.08 15.13
N HIS A 163 3.97 4.01 16.04
CA HIS A 163 5.20 4.09 16.84
C HIS A 163 4.92 3.68 18.28
N PHE A 164 5.71 2.73 18.79
CA PHE A 164 5.50 2.07 20.08
C PHE A 164 6.72 2.19 21.00
N ARG A 165 6.47 2.38 22.30
CA ARG A 165 7.48 2.30 23.36
C ARG A 165 7.18 1.13 24.30
N HIS A 166 8.21 0.38 24.66
CA HIS A 166 8.10 -0.72 25.61
C HIS A 166 7.99 -0.18 27.05
N ALA A 167 6.89 -0.52 27.71
CA ALA A 167 6.63 -0.31 29.13
C ALA A 167 6.70 -1.67 29.84
N ALA A 168 7.51 -1.79 30.89
CA ALA A 168 7.82 -3.09 31.48
C ALA A 168 6.58 -3.84 32.01
N LYS A 169 6.34 -5.05 31.49
CA LYS A 169 5.26 -5.96 31.86
C LYS A 169 5.74 -7.42 31.98
N SER A 170 4.90 -8.31 32.51
CA SER A 170 5.25 -9.71 32.74
C SER A 170 4.98 -10.61 31.51
N VAL A 171 5.27 -11.92 31.61
CA VAL A 171 4.96 -12.87 30.53
C VAL A 171 3.45 -13.15 30.49
N GLU A 172 2.81 -13.19 31.66
CA GLU A 172 1.37 -13.39 31.84
C GLU A 172 0.56 -12.24 31.22
N ASP A 173 1.04 -11.00 31.31
CA ASP A 173 0.48 -9.83 30.60
C ASP A 173 0.47 -10.02 29.07
N VAL A 174 1.54 -10.61 28.52
CA VAL A 174 1.69 -10.87 27.08
C VAL A 174 0.77 -12.00 26.62
N ASP A 175 0.65 -13.08 27.39
CA ASP A 175 -0.24 -14.19 27.03
C ASP A 175 -1.72 -13.84 27.20
N ALA A 176 -2.06 -13.00 28.19
CA ALA A 176 -3.40 -12.39 28.27
C ALA A 176 -3.71 -11.55 27.01
N ALA A 177 -2.75 -10.76 26.51
CA ALA A 177 -2.91 -10.02 25.26
C ALA A 177 -3.09 -10.92 24.03
N ARG A 178 -2.38 -12.07 23.95
CA ARG A 178 -2.60 -13.07 22.89
C ARG A 178 -4.04 -13.56 22.88
N VAL A 179 -4.63 -13.83 24.05
CA VAL A 179 -6.03 -14.29 24.16
C VAL A 179 -7.01 -13.21 23.70
N MET A 180 -6.76 -11.93 24.04
CA MET A 180 -7.56 -10.80 23.55
C MET A 180 -7.46 -10.62 22.03
N LEU A 181 -6.30 -10.95 21.44
CA LEU A 181 -5.99 -10.75 20.02
C LEU A 181 -6.29 -11.97 19.12
N LYS A 182 -6.85 -13.06 19.67
CA LYS A 182 -7.06 -14.33 18.95
C LYS A 182 -7.81 -14.17 17.61
N ASP A 183 -8.80 -13.27 17.57
CA ASP A 183 -9.63 -12.99 16.38
C ASP A 183 -9.08 -11.80 15.57
N ASN A 184 -8.18 -11.00 16.15
CA ASN A 184 -7.58 -9.82 15.53
C ASN A 184 -6.17 -10.15 15.01
N LYS A 185 -6.13 -10.72 13.79
CA LYS A 185 -4.89 -11.14 13.11
C LYS A 185 -3.86 -10.01 12.95
N LEU A 186 -4.31 -8.77 12.71
CA LEU A 186 -3.44 -7.59 12.61
C LEU A 186 -2.77 -7.30 13.95
N GLY A 187 -3.56 -7.23 15.03
CA GLY A 187 -3.03 -7.01 16.38
C GLY A 187 -2.09 -8.12 16.84
N MET A 188 -2.40 -9.39 16.54
CA MET A 188 -1.51 -10.51 16.82
C MET A 188 -0.17 -10.40 16.07
N MET A 189 -0.19 -10.00 14.79
CA MET A 189 1.02 -9.74 14.01
C MET A 189 1.86 -8.62 14.64
N ILE A 190 1.22 -7.52 15.06
CA ILE A 190 1.88 -6.38 15.71
C ILE A 190 2.49 -6.79 17.05
N LEU A 191 1.77 -7.53 17.90
CA LEU A 191 2.31 -8.04 19.17
C LEU A 191 3.54 -8.93 18.94
N VAL A 192 3.50 -9.84 17.96
CA VAL A 192 4.66 -10.70 17.62
C VAL A 192 5.84 -9.89 17.06
N ALA A 193 5.57 -8.82 16.29
CA ALA A 193 6.61 -7.90 15.82
C ALA A 193 7.26 -7.12 16.97
N LEU A 194 6.45 -6.58 17.88
CA LEU A 194 6.90 -5.81 19.06
C LEU A 194 7.77 -6.66 20.00
N LEU A 195 7.37 -7.89 20.29
CA LEU A 195 8.15 -8.83 21.11
C LEU A 195 9.53 -9.12 20.48
N LYS A 196 9.57 -9.48 19.19
CA LYS A 196 10.82 -9.73 18.46
C LYS A 196 11.71 -8.48 18.39
N ALA A 197 11.11 -7.30 18.20
CA ALA A 197 11.82 -6.04 18.21
C ALA A 197 12.44 -5.73 19.58
N GLY A 198 11.73 -6.04 20.68
CA GLY A 198 12.27 -5.96 22.05
C GLY A 198 13.41 -6.95 22.33
N ASP A 199 13.37 -8.15 21.74
CA ASP A 199 14.47 -9.11 21.82
C ASP A 199 15.72 -8.66 21.04
N VAL A 200 15.53 -8.15 19.81
CA VAL A 200 16.62 -7.62 18.98
C VAL A 200 17.22 -6.35 19.60
N HIS A 201 16.39 -5.44 20.11
CA HIS A 201 16.88 -4.24 20.82
C HIS A 201 17.77 -4.62 22.02
N ARG A 202 17.42 -5.62 22.82
CA ARG A 202 18.24 -6.09 23.96
C ARG A 202 19.63 -6.59 23.57
N GLN A 203 19.84 -6.95 22.30
CA GLN A 203 21.14 -7.36 21.74
C GLN A 203 21.95 -6.19 21.17
N ILE A 204 21.28 -5.10 20.75
CA ILE A 204 21.92 -3.92 20.15
C ILE A 204 22.38 -2.93 21.23
N LYS A 205 23.67 -2.63 21.25
CA LYS A 205 24.27 -1.59 22.11
C LYS A 205 25.19 -0.72 21.28
N VAL A 206 24.85 0.57 21.17
CA VAL A 206 25.60 1.57 20.40
C VAL A 206 25.98 2.70 21.35
N ALA A 207 27.28 3.00 21.47
CA ALA A 207 27.75 4.04 22.38
C ALA A 207 27.26 5.43 21.91
N GLY A 208 26.75 6.24 22.84
CA GLY A 208 26.19 7.56 22.53
C GLY A 208 24.81 7.54 21.87
N PHE A 209 24.12 6.40 21.80
CA PHE A 209 22.77 6.31 21.22
C PHE A 209 21.78 5.63 22.18
N ALA A 210 20.73 6.35 22.54
CA ALA A 210 19.61 5.83 23.32
C ALA A 210 18.50 5.29 22.39
N PHE A 211 17.92 4.16 22.75
CA PHE A 211 16.73 3.63 22.09
C PHE A 211 15.50 4.50 22.39
N THR A 212 14.67 4.74 21.38
CA THR A 212 13.51 5.63 21.49
C THR A 212 12.19 4.89 21.34
N HIS A 213 11.95 4.26 20.18
CA HIS A 213 10.70 3.58 19.86
C HIS A 213 10.88 2.52 18.77
N ILE A 214 9.87 1.66 18.65
CA ILE A 214 9.69 0.69 17.57
C ILE A 214 8.72 1.31 16.56
N GLU A 215 9.05 1.30 15.28
CA GLU A 215 8.11 1.63 14.21
C GLU A 215 7.72 0.34 13.49
N ILE A 216 6.45 0.19 13.14
CA ILE A 216 5.97 -0.96 12.37
C ILE A 216 5.23 -0.42 11.15
N GLU A 217 5.74 -0.65 9.95
CA GLU A 217 5.05 -0.26 8.73
C GLU A 217 3.97 -1.31 8.40
N LEU A 218 2.71 -0.88 8.39
CA LEU A 218 1.55 -1.70 8.03
C LEU A 218 1.09 -1.31 6.63
N GLY A 219 1.51 -2.08 5.63
CA GLY A 219 1.16 -1.91 4.22
C GLY A 219 1.24 -3.24 3.47
N LEU A 220 1.37 -3.21 2.14
CA LEU A 220 1.46 -4.42 1.31
C LEU A 220 2.65 -5.32 1.67
N ILE A 221 3.76 -4.72 2.09
CA ILE A 221 4.93 -5.40 2.63
C ILE A 221 5.17 -4.81 4.02
N PRO A 222 4.97 -5.58 5.11
CA PRO A 222 5.17 -5.07 6.46
C PRO A 222 6.66 -4.98 6.80
N SER A 223 7.05 -3.94 7.54
CA SER A 223 8.43 -3.73 8.01
C SER A 223 8.46 -3.34 9.49
N VAL A 224 9.63 -3.46 10.12
CA VAL A 224 9.84 -3.09 11.53
C VAL A 224 11.17 -2.36 11.66
N ARG A 225 11.18 -1.19 12.30
CA ARG A 225 12.39 -0.40 12.58
C ARG A 225 12.57 -0.22 14.09
N LEU A 226 13.82 -0.23 14.53
CA LEU A 226 14.22 0.15 15.89
C LEU A 226 14.88 1.53 15.82
N GLN A 227 14.26 2.55 16.41
CA GLN A 227 14.78 3.90 16.35
C GLN A 227 15.66 4.23 17.54
N TYR A 228 16.80 4.85 17.25
CA TYR A 228 17.78 5.32 18.23
C TYR A 228 18.10 6.79 17.97
N LYS A 229 18.25 7.59 19.02
CA LYS A 229 18.69 8.99 18.92
C LYS A 229 20.00 9.19 19.67
N ASN A 230 20.78 10.18 19.25
CA ASN A 230 22.04 10.53 19.91
C ASN A 230 21.75 11.03 21.34
N ASP A 231 22.33 10.36 22.32
CA ASP A 231 22.15 10.62 23.76
C ASP A 231 22.93 11.88 24.21
N LEU A 232 23.84 12.37 23.35
CA LEU A 232 24.61 13.61 23.55
C LEU A 232 23.93 14.85 22.93
N ALA A 233 22.65 14.75 22.53
CA ALA A 233 21.90 15.81 21.86
C ALA A 233 20.61 16.22 22.61
N GLY A 234 20.59 16.02 23.94
CA GLY A 234 19.53 16.44 24.87
C GLY A 234 19.98 17.56 25.79
#